data_AF-A0A947FZ13-F1
#
_entry.id   AF-A0A947FZ13-F1
#
_cell.length_a   1.000
_cell.length_b   1.000
_cell.length_c   1.000
_cell.angle_alpha   90.00
_cell.angle_beta   90.00
_cell.angle_gamma   90.00
#
_symmetry.space_group_name_H-M   'P 1'
#
loop_
_entity.id
_entity.type
_entity.pdbx_description
1 polymer ?
#
loop_
_entity_poly.entity_id
_entity_poly.type
_entity_poly.pdbx_seq_one_letter_code
_entity_poly.pdbx_strand_id
1 'polypeptide(L)'
;MKLRHGLGIFAILSLALVGCKGDQGPAGPAGPEGPEGPEGPPGESFSEFAYQGNFGEACQHCHSGAVTMVLTTNHTNAYLDLGAEQENLYCLQCHTTGFNCEVEFGATEIDPANCEPPDDGYSGYIGDDTAEGAERRMALEGVQCESCHGAMGPNFNAHIPALSFATHDDPVTGESLSLCQKCHDTQIDEWKTSGHANVAGGDIDAFNEEHYTGRSSCDGCHTSEGYIRDNDPALLTYDFDAEQSFIGCPTCHDPHVGETGGGNESQLRNVSSVELSYTFPWEPGDEEAATIEGYGPGQTCVQCHKARRNNANVANQIAVGYGHFGPHGSPQGDMFIGNGSYEIPGYDYSGARTSTHNMAVTDGCVTCHMAFSEDAGGHVVHNFMPTFDACQGCHAGLDQAGLEAIQATYKAKLDQIAVLMGYADWDTLYLTLDDDNFLWAVCQREAVYGAEFVYASGDLGAHNPNYANALLDNAIDYLTNTCVP
;
A
#
# COMPACT_ATOMS: atom_id res chain seq x y z
N MET A 1 -5.90 -46.13 33.32
CA MET A 1 -4.76 -47.06 33.52
C MET A 1 -3.62 -46.26 34.12
N LYS A 2 -3.30 -46.46 35.42
CA LYS A 2 -2.19 -45.80 36.12
C LYS A 2 -0.95 -46.68 36.00
N LEU A 3 0.22 -46.11 35.73
CA LEU A 3 1.49 -46.74 36.14
C LEU A 3 2.49 -45.70 36.62
N ARG A 4 2.79 -45.81 37.93
CA ARG A 4 3.92 -45.25 38.67
C ARG A 4 5.09 -46.22 38.57
N HIS A 5 6.33 -45.74 38.48
CA HIS A 5 7.57 -46.28 39.08
C HIS A 5 8.58 -45.13 39.04
N GLY A 6 9.43 -44.82 40.01
CA GLY A 6 9.93 -45.54 41.17
C GLY A 6 11.37 -45.06 41.40
N LEU A 7 11.61 -44.40 42.52
CA LEU A 7 12.81 -43.67 42.93
C LEU A 7 14.01 -44.62 43.20
N GLY A 8 15.24 -44.20 42.87
CA GLY A 8 16.48 -44.90 43.21
C GLY A 8 17.64 -43.95 43.48
N ILE A 9 17.97 -43.78 44.77
CA ILE A 9 19.00 -42.93 45.36
C ILE A 9 20.34 -43.69 45.40
N PHE A 10 21.45 -43.05 45.04
CA PHE A 10 22.80 -43.44 45.47
C PHE A 10 23.53 -42.24 46.04
N ALA A 11 23.81 -42.30 47.34
CA ALA A 11 24.63 -41.35 48.08
C ALA A 11 26.08 -41.85 48.15
N ILE A 12 27.05 -40.98 47.85
CA ILE A 12 28.44 -41.14 48.29
C ILE A 12 28.88 -39.83 48.95
N LEU A 13 29.34 -40.00 50.18
CA LEU A 13 29.78 -39.02 51.17
C LEU A 13 31.21 -38.54 50.85
N SER A 14 31.51 -37.24 50.98
CA SER A 14 32.89 -36.75 51.10
C SER A 14 32.96 -35.41 51.85
N LEU A 15 33.34 -35.54 53.13
CA LEU A 15 34.08 -34.63 54.02
C LEU A 15 33.99 -33.10 53.79
N ALA A 16 33.33 -32.44 54.73
CA ALA A 16 33.41 -31.00 54.95
C ALA A 16 34.66 -30.62 55.77
N LEU A 17 35.49 -29.73 55.22
CA LEU A 17 36.48 -28.93 55.94
C LEU A 17 36.03 -27.47 55.90
N VAL A 18 35.55 -26.97 57.04
CA VAL A 18 35.13 -25.58 57.24
C VAL A 18 36.38 -24.73 57.49
N GLY A 19 36.72 -23.88 56.53
CA GLY A 19 37.70 -22.80 56.68
C GLY A 19 36.98 -21.45 56.69
N CYS A 20 37.08 -20.71 57.80
CA CYS A 20 36.56 -19.36 57.93
C CYS A 20 37.18 -18.44 56.87
N LYS A 21 36.36 -17.86 56.00
CA LYS A 21 36.79 -16.89 54.99
C LYS A 21 36.96 -15.54 55.68
N GLY A 22 38.20 -15.09 55.84
CA GLY A 22 38.52 -13.74 56.29
C GLY A 22 38.09 -12.71 55.23
N ASP A 23 37.72 -11.52 55.70
CA ASP A 23 37.25 -10.42 54.85
C ASP A 23 38.28 -10.09 53.76
N GLN A 24 37.76 -9.91 52.53
CA GLN A 24 38.56 -9.61 51.35
C GLN A 24 39.24 -8.24 51.53
N GLY A 25 40.57 -8.24 51.49
CA GLY A 25 41.35 -7.00 51.54
C GLY A 25 41.00 -6.06 50.39
N PRO A 26 41.20 -4.73 50.57
CA PRO A 26 40.86 -3.75 49.55
C PRO A 26 41.58 -4.04 48.23
N ALA A 27 40.86 -3.83 47.12
CA ALA A 27 41.42 -4.00 45.79
C ALA A 27 42.66 -3.11 45.61
N GLY A 28 43.74 -3.69 45.06
CA GLY A 28 44.93 -2.93 44.70
C GLY A 28 44.61 -1.88 43.63
N PRO A 29 45.42 -0.81 43.53
CA PRO A 29 45.23 0.22 42.52
C PRO A 29 45.29 -0.39 41.11
N ALA A 30 44.45 0.13 40.21
CA ALA A 30 44.45 -0.25 38.80
C ALA A 30 45.86 -0.07 38.20
N GLY A 31 46.30 -1.06 37.42
CA GLY A 31 47.55 -0.96 36.68
C GLY A 31 47.48 0.17 35.65
N PRO A 32 48.64 0.73 35.23
CA PRO A 32 48.66 1.72 34.18
C PRO A 32 48.07 1.15 32.89
N GLU A 33 47.32 1.98 32.18
CA GLU A 33 46.74 1.66 30.88
C GLU A 33 47.84 1.25 29.90
N GLY A 34 47.63 0.14 29.19
CA GLY A 34 48.57 -0.33 28.18
C GLY A 34 48.66 0.68 27.03
N PRO A 35 49.81 0.73 26.32
CA PRO A 35 49.90 1.57 25.13
C PRO A 35 48.82 1.16 24.13
N GLU A 36 48.15 2.16 23.57
CA GLU A 36 47.20 1.98 22.48
C GLU A 36 47.88 1.22 21.34
N GLY A 37 47.21 0.18 20.83
CA GLY A 37 47.72 -0.60 19.70
C GLY A 37 47.86 0.30 18.47
N PRO A 38 48.79 0.01 17.54
CA PRO A 38 48.84 0.74 16.28
C PRO A 38 47.49 0.62 15.58
N GLU A 39 47.00 1.74 15.08
CA GLU A 39 45.83 1.79 14.19
C GLU A 39 46.05 0.79 13.04
N GLY A 40 45.06 -0.04 12.77
CA GLY A 40 45.12 -0.97 11.64
C GLY A 40 45.31 -0.19 10.34
N PRO A 41 45.92 -0.80 9.28
CA PRO A 41 45.93 -0.15 7.98
C PRO A 41 44.48 0.19 7.58
N PRO A 42 44.23 1.35 6.96
CA PRO A 42 42.93 1.63 6.34
C PRO A 42 42.57 0.43 5.45
N GLY A 43 41.35 -0.10 5.60
CA GLY A 43 40.88 -1.12 4.66
C GLY A 43 41.01 -0.57 3.24
N GLU A 44 41.53 -1.37 2.30
CA GLU A 44 41.45 -1.01 0.89
C GLU A 44 39.98 -0.79 0.55
N SER A 45 39.63 0.36 -0.04
CA SER A 45 38.26 0.59 -0.48
C SER A 45 37.92 -0.47 -1.54
N PHE A 46 36.75 -1.10 -1.42
CA PHE A 46 36.32 -2.14 -2.36
C PHE A 46 36.09 -1.59 -3.79
N SER A 47 36.10 -0.27 -3.96
CA SER A 47 36.05 0.45 -5.24
C SER A 47 36.54 1.89 -5.05
N GLU A 48 37.04 2.51 -6.11
CA GLU A 48 37.37 3.95 -6.16
C GLU A 48 36.20 4.79 -6.71
N PHE A 49 35.12 4.16 -7.17
CA PHE A 49 33.96 4.79 -7.81
C PHE A 49 32.83 5.00 -6.81
N ALA A 50 32.02 6.06 -6.96
CA ALA A 50 30.83 6.21 -6.11
C ALA A 50 29.66 5.38 -6.64
N TYR A 51 29.51 5.23 -7.96
CA TYR A 51 28.59 4.28 -8.57
C TYR A 51 29.29 2.93 -8.78
N GLN A 52 28.78 1.87 -8.17
CA GLN A 52 29.35 0.53 -8.28
C GLN A 52 28.81 -0.26 -9.47
N GLY A 53 27.53 -0.06 -9.79
CA GLY A 53 26.86 -0.80 -10.84
C GLY A 53 26.89 -2.31 -10.63
N ASN A 54 27.05 -3.03 -11.75
CA ASN A 54 27.19 -4.48 -11.85
C ASN A 54 26.07 -5.23 -11.12
N PHE A 55 24.84 -4.73 -11.28
CA PHE A 55 23.63 -5.34 -10.74
C PHE A 55 23.68 -5.57 -9.22
N GLY A 56 24.40 -4.70 -8.50
CA GLY A 56 24.47 -4.72 -7.04
C GLY A 56 25.43 -5.77 -6.45
N GLU A 57 26.39 -6.31 -7.22
CA GLU A 57 27.38 -7.29 -6.72
C GLU A 57 28.11 -6.78 -5.47
N ALA A 58 28.52 -5.50 -5.45
CA ALA A 58 29.14 -4.87 -4.29
C ALA A 58 28.18 -4.79 -3.08
N CYS A 59 26.91 -4.48 -3.33
CA CYS A 59 25.87 -4.40 -2.29
C CYS A 59 25.55 -5.78 -1.69
N GLN A 60 25.70 -6.85 -2.48
CA GLN A 60 25.34 -8.21 -2.10
C GLN A 60 26.08 -8.71 -0.85
N HIS A 61 27.28 -8.16 -0.58
CA HIS A 61 28.06 -8.53 0.61
C HIS A 61 27.29 -8.29 1.92
N CYS A 62 26.54 -7.20 2.00
CA CYS A 62 25.75 -6.82 3.18
C CYS A 62 24.24 -6.99 2.97
N HIS A 63 23.77 -6.78 1.74
CA HIS A 63 22.34 -6.75 1.37
C HIS A 63 21.95 -7.93 0.48
N SER A 64 22.50 -9.12 0.75
CA SER A 64 22.32 -10.29 -0.12
C SER A 64 20.87 -10.62 -0.43
N GLY A 65 19.97 -10.44 0.56
CA GLY A 65 18.53 -10.63 0.40
C GLY A 65 17.94 -9.63 -0.61
N ALA A 66 18.07 -8.33 -0.35
CA ALA A 66 17.54 -7.29 -1.21
C ALA A 66 18.09 -7.37 -2.64
N VAL A 67 19.40 -7.59 -2.82
CA VAL A 67 20.01 -7.75 -4.15
C VAL A 67 19.41 -8.94 -4.89
N THR A 68 19.26 -10.09 -4.22
CA THR A 68 18.65 -11.28 -4.85
C THR A 68 17.24 -11.01 -5.35
N MET A 69 16.48 -10.19 -4.63
CA MET A 69 15.08 -9.89 -4.96
C MET A 69 14.97 -8.83 -6.06
N VAL A 70 15.77 -7.75 -5.99
CA VAL A 70 15.79 -6.69 -7.02
C VAL A 70 16.15 -7.25 -8.39
N LEU A 71 17.08 -8.22 -8.44
CA LEU A 71 17.47 -8.91 -9.68
C LEU A 71 16.34 -9.69 -10.36
N THR A 72 15.21 -9.88 -9.68
CA THR A 72 14.01 -10.51 -10.23
C THR A 72 13.00 -9.51 -10.79
N THR A 73 13.28 -8.21 -10.64
CA THR A 73 12.44 -7.13 -11.18
C THR A 73 12.84 -6.80 -12.62
N ASN A 74 11.98 -6.09 -13.34
CA ASN A 74 12.33 -5.59 -14.67
C ASN A 74 13.24 -4.35 -14.63
N HIS A 75 13.43 -3.71 -13.48
CA HIS A 75 14.37 -2.60 -13.34
C HIS A 75 15.78 -2.98 -13.80
N THR A 76 16.25 -4.18 -13.46
CA THR A 76 17.56 -4.67 -13.91
C THR A 76 17.59 -5.01 -15.39
N ASN A 77 16.44 -5.26 -16.03
CA ASN A 77 16.35 -5.52 -17.47
C ASN A 77 16.00 -4.27 -18.29
N ALA A 78 15.74 -3.12 -17.64
CA ALA A 78 15.22 -1.93 -18.30
C ALA A 78 16.06 -1.53 -19.52
N TYR A 79 17.39 -1.57 -19.44
CA TYR A 79 18.26 -1.27 -20.58
C TYR A 79 18.11 -2.26 -21.75
N LEU A 80 17.97 -3.55 -21.45
CA LEU A 80 17.80 -4.59 -22.46
C LEU A 80 16.45 -4.46 -23.18
N ASP A 81 15.42 -4.04 -22.44
CA ASP A 81 14.06 -3.87 -22.96
C ASP A 81 13.94 -2.72 -23.98
N LEU A 82 14.91 -1.79 -24.01
CA LEU A 82 14.99 -0.75 -25.05
C LEU A 82 15.24 -1.32 -26.45
N GLY A 83 15.89 -2.49 -26.56
CA GLY A 83 16.21 -3.11 -27.85
C GLY A 83 16.96 -2.17 -28.80
N ALA A 84 16.30 -1.73 -29.88
CA ALA A 84 16.91 -0.84 -30.87
C ALA A 84 17.12 0.61 -30.38
N GLU A 85 16.47 1.00 -29.27
CA GLU A 85 16.51 2.36 -28.72
C GLU A 85 17.64 2.56 -27.69
N GLN A 86 18.57 1.60 -27.57
CA GLN A 86 19.71 1.68 -26.63
C GLN A 86 20.70 2.82 -26.91
N GLU A 87 20.61 3.49 -28.06
CA GLU A 87 21.39 4.68 -28.39
C GLU A 87 20.61 5.98 -28.17
N ASN A 88 19.32 5.89 -27.79
CA ASN A 88 18.46 7.04 -27.60
C ASN A 88 18.70 7.68 -26.23
N LEU A 89 19.34 8.86 -26.23
CA LEU A 89 19.71 9.58 -25.00
C LEU A 89 18.50 9.86 -24.08
N TYR A 90 17.33 10.12 -24.65
CA TYR A 90 16.09 10.33 -23.90
C TYR A 90 15.68 9.07 -23.14
N CYS A 91 15.89 7.89 -23.72
CA CYS A 91 15.58 6.62 -23.07
C CYS A 91 16.62 6.26 -22.00
N LEU A 92 17.90 6.55 -22.26
CA LEU A 92 18.99 6.20 -21.35
C LEU A 92 18.89 6.89 -19.99
N GLN A 93 18.29 8.09 -19.92
CA GLN A 93 18.11 8.80 -18.66
C GLN A 93 17.28 8.01 -17.64
N CYS A 94 16.37 7.15 -18.09
CA CYS A 94 15.51 6.34 -17.22
C CYS A 94 15.90 4.86 -17.18
N HIS A 95 16.69 4.38 -18.15
CA HIS A 95 16.98 2.95 -18.32
C HIS A 95 18.43 2.58 -17.93
N THR A 96 19.18 3.53 -17.39
CA THR A 96 20.55 3.32 -16.91
C THR A 96 20.76 3.97 -15.55
N THR A 97 21.77 3.50 -14.83
CA THR A 97 22.15 4.04 -13.53
C THR A 97 23.20 5.14 -13.70
N GLY A 98 23.15 6.18 -12.89
CA GLY A 98 24.16 7.25 -12.90
C GLY A 98 24.08 8.22 -14.08
N PHE A 99 22.96 8.24 -14.80
CA PHE A 99 22.65 9.30 -15.77
C PHE A 99 22.34 10.60 -15.03
N ASN A 100 23.02 11.70 -15.38
CA ASN A 100 23.01 12.96 -14.63
C ASN A 100 22.66 14.18 -15.49
N CYS A 101 22.11 13.97 -16.66
CA CYS A 101 21.71 15.04 -17.55
C CYS A 101 20.21 14.96 -17.79
N GLU A 102 19.55 16.10 -17.91
CA GLU A 102 18.18 16.15 -18.41
C GLU A 102 18.21 16.20 -19.94
N VAL A 103 17.52 15.25 -20.58
CA VAL A 103 17.47 15.14 -22.04
C VAL A 103 16.03 15.30 -22.51
N GLU A 104 15.83 16.24 -23.44
CA GLU A 104 14.55 16.50 -24.08
C GLU A 104 14.19 15.42 -25.11
N PHE A 105 12.89 15.18 -25.32
CA PHE A 105 12.43 14.19 -26.30
C PHE A 105 12.95 14.49 -27.71
N GLY A 106 13.63 13.50 -28.31
CA GLY A 106 14.21 13.60 -29.65
C GLY A 106 15.55 14.32 -29.70
N ALA A 107 16.13 14.71 -28.55
CA ALA A 107 17.49 15.24 -28.50
C ALA A 107 18.51 14.15 -28.91
N THR A 108 19.44 14.54 -29.76
CA THR A 108 20.51 13.66 -30.28
C THR A 108 21.87 13.92 -29.64
N GLU A 109 21.96 14.93 -28.78
CA GLU A 109 23.18 15.38 -28.12
C GLU A 109 22.83 15.91 -26.72
N ILE A 110 23.75 15.70 -25.77
CA ILE A 110 23.62 16.17 -24.39
C ILE A 110 24.04 17.64 -24.34
N ASP A 111 23.21 18.50 -23.73
CA ASP A 111 23.62 19.84 -23.36
C ASP A 111 24.32 19.80 -21.99
N PRO A 112 25.62 20.11 -21.90
CA PRO A 112 26.33 20.12 -20.62
C PRO A 112 25.76 21.10 -19.59
N ALA A 113 24.96 22.09 -20.03
CA ALA A 113 24.27 23.01 -19.14
C ALA A 113 23.12 22.33 -18.37
N ASN A 114 22.58 21.23 -18.89
CA ASN A 114 21.50 20.45 -18.29
C ASN A 114 22.01 19.24 -17.49
N CYS A 115 23.33 19.16 -17.28
CA CYS A 115 23.93 18.11 -16.48
C CYS A 115 24.25 18.64 -15.09
N GLU A 116 23.86 17.86 -14.08
CA GLU A 116 24.42 18.06 -12.76
C GLU A 116 25.93 17.78 -12.82
N PRO A 117 26.78 18.65 -12.24
CA PRO A 117 28.20 18.39 -12.13
C PRO A 117 28.38 16.99 -11.55
N PRO A 118 29.34 16.19 -12.02
CA PRO A 118 29.51 14.86 -11.45
C PRO A 118 29.82 15.02 -9.96
N ASP A 119 28.89 14.66 -9.09
CA ASP A 119 28.97 14.90 -7.64
C ASP A 119 30.21 14.25 -7.00
N ASP A 120 30.88 13.39 -7.75
CA ASP A 120 32.04 12.59 -7.39
C ASP A 120 33.12 12.52 -8.49
N GLY A 121 32.87 13.07 -9.68
CA GLY A 121 33.72 12.94 -10.87
C GLY A 121 33.29 11.89 -11.92
N TYR A 122 32.12 11.24 -11.78
CA TYR A 122 31.85 10.00 -12.53
C TYR A 122 30.44 9.82 -13.14
N SER A 123 29.42 10.57 -12.73
CA SER A 123 28.19 10.65 -13.51
C SER A 123 28.45 11.44 -14.82
N GLY A 124 28.03 10.90 -15.97
CA GLY A 124 28.36 11.47 -17.29
C GLY A 124 29.23 10.58 -18.20
N TYR A 125 29.23 9.26 -17.99
CA TYR A 125 29.88 8.29 -18.89
C TYR A 125 29.22 8.22 -20.28
N ILE A 126 28.01 8.76 -20.45
CA ILE A 126 27.32 8.85 -21.74
C ILE A 126 28.05 9.93 -22.57
N GLY A 127 28.77 9.50 -23.60
CA GLY A 127 29.64 10.38 -24.41
C GLY A 127 31.14 10.25 -24.11
N ASP A 128 31.55 9.43 -23.14
CA ASP A 128 32.96 9.09 -22.90
C ASP A 128 33.42 7.93 -23.80
N ASP A 129 34.17 8.25 -24.87
CA ASP A 129 34.68 7.28 -25.84
C ASP A 129 35.96 6.54 -25.37
N THR A 130 36.40 6.74 -24.12
CA THR A 130 37.52 5.98 -23.57
C THR A 130 37.14 4.51 -23.30
N ALA A 131 38.15 3.65 -23.16
CA ALA A 131 37.92 2.25 -22.80
C ALA A 131 37.28 2.12 -21.40
N GLU A 132 37.67 3.01 -20.48
CA GLU A 132 37.11 3.09 -19.13
C GLU A 132 35.65 3.55 -19.17
N GLY A 133 35.31 4.56 -19.98
CA GLY A 133 33.92 4.98 -20.21
C GLY A 133 33.05 3.87 -20.81
N ALA A 134 33.60 3.06 -21.70
CA ALA A 134 32.89 1.90 -22.27
C ALA A 134 32.65 0.79 -21.22
N GLU A 135 33.64 0.49 -20.38
CA GLU A 135 33.50 -0.47 -19.28
C GLU A 135 32.45 -0.02 -18.26
N ARG A 136 32.42 1.28 -17.94
CA ARG A 136 31.43 1.87 -17.05
C ARG A 136 30.02 1.83 -17.59
N ARG A 137 29.83 2.12 -18.89
CA ARG A 137 28.52 1.97 -19.54
C ARG A 137 27.95 0.60 -19.28
N MET A 138 28.73 -0.44 -19.54
CA MET A 138 28.30 -1.83 -19.33
C MET A 138 27.98 -2.13 -17.86
N ALA A 139 28.75 -1.57 -16.92
CA ALA A 139 28.49 -1.75 -15.49
C ALA A 139 27.21 -1.07 -15.01
N LEU A 140 26.77 0.00 -15.67
CA LEU A 140 25.63 0.84 -15.26
C LEU A 140 24.37 0.62 -16.10
N GLU A 141 24.35 -0.41 -16.95
CA GLU A 141 23.15 -0.82 -17.69
C GLU A 141 22.02 -1.22 -16.72
N GLY A 142 20.82 -0.75 -17.01
CA GLY A 142 19.61 -1.00 -16.22
C GLY A 142 19.41 -0.01 -15.07
N VAL A 143 18.24 -0.11 -14.46
CA VAL A 143 17.90 0.61 -13.24
C VAL A 143 18.37 -0.23 -12.06
N GLN A 144 19.40 0.25 -11.36
CA GLN A 144 20.04 -0.47 -10.27
C GLN A 144 19.78 0.24 -8.93
N CYS A 145 20.30 -0.31 -7.83
CA CYS A 145 20.08 0.23 -6.48
C CYS A 145 20.33 1.74 -6.40
N GLU A 146 21.40 2.18 -7.07
CA GLU A 146 21.90 3.55 -7.01
C GLU A 146 21.04 4.53 -7.84
N SER A 147 20.14 4.03 -8.71
CA SER A 147 19.13 4.86 -9.38
C SER A 147 18.12 5.46 -8.39
N CYS A 148 17.84 4.75 -7.29
CA CYS A 148 16.91 5.22 -6.25
C CYS A 148 17.65 5.70 -4.99
N HIS A 149 18.67 4.96 -4.56
CA HIS A 149 19.39 5.23 -3.31
C HIS A 149 20.53 6.25 -3.46
N GLY A 150 20.78 6.71 -4.69
CA GLY A 150 21.94 7.53 -5.02
C GLY A 150 23.25 6.74 -4.99
N ALA A 151 24.35 7.43 -5.27
CA ALA A 151 25.66 6.83 -5.32
C ALA A 151 26.09 6.25 -3.96
N MET A 152 26.81 5.12 -3.99
CA MET A 152 27.38 4.53 -2.79
C MET A 152 28.39 5.46 -2.09
N GLY A 153 29.16 6.21 -2.88
CA GLY A 153 30.27 7.01 -2.40
C GLY A 153 31.59 6.23 -2.31
N PRO A 154 32.74 6.92 -2.17
CA PRO A 154 34.06 6.29 -2.17
C PRO A 154 34.39 5.51 -0.89
N ASN A 155 33.58 5.67 0.16
CA ASN A 155 33.73 4.94 1.42
C ASN A 155 32.53 4.02 1.65
N PHE A 156 32.68 2.78 1.20
CA PHE A 156 31.67 1.72 1.28
C PHE A 156 31.00 1.60 2.66
N ASN A 157 31.78 1.70 3.75
CA ASN A 157 31.25 1.54 5.12
C ASN A 157 30.54 2.79 5.67
N ALA A 158 30.61 3.91 4.96
CA ALA A 158 29.96 5.17 5.33
C ALA A 158 28.79 5.51 4.39
N HIS A 159 28.42 4.62 3.47
CA HIS A 159 27.29 4.81 2.57
C HIS A 159 26.00 4.99 3.39
N ILE A 160 25.25 6.06 3.06
CA ILE A 160 23.92 6.34 3.59
C ILE A 160 23.00 6.43 2.36
N PRO A 161 22.12 5.44 2.13
CA PRO A 161 21.24 5.45 0.97
C PRO A 161 20.18 6.54 1.11
N ALA A 162 19.77 7.13 -0.01
CA ALA A 162 18.54 7.90 -0.07
C ALA A 162 17.35 6.97 0.20
N LEU A 163 16.49 7.35 1.13
CA LEU A 163 15.28 6.62 1.49
C LEU A 163 14.12 7.62 1.44
N SER A 164 13.09 7.30 0.68
CA SER A 164 11.86 8.08 0.63
C SER A 164 10.67 7.14 0.49
N PHE A 165 9.70 7.34 1.36
CA PHE A 165 8.36 6.75 1.24
C PHE A 165 7.37 7.76 0.66
N ALA A 166 7.82 9.00 0.46
CA ALA A 166 6.99 10.10 0.02
C ALA A 166 6.70 9.99 -1.48
N THR A 167 5.46 10.28 -1.82
CA THR A 167 5.04 10.60 -3.18
C THR A 167 4.21 11.85 -3.04
N HIS A 168 4.83 13.01 -3.19
CA HIS A 168 4.20 14.33 -3.27
C HIS A 168 5.28 15.34 -3.64
N ASP A 169 4.86 16.58 -3.92
CA ASP A 169 5.81 17.67 -4.14
C ASP A 169 6.13 18.37 -2.83
N ASP A 170 7.39 18.76 -2.67
CA ASP A 170 7.83 19.59 -1.57
C ASP A 170 7.08 20.94 -1.64
N PRO A 171 6.41 21.35 -0.55
CA PRO A 171 5.53 22.52 -0.57
C PRO A 171 6.27 23.86 -0.75
N VAL A 172 7.60 23.88 -0.55
CA VAL A 172 8.42 25.08 -0.65
C VAL A 172 9.07 25.21 -2.03
N THR A 173 9.62 24.12 -2.54
CA THR A 173 10.38 24.08 -3.80
C THR A 173 9.53 23.69 -4.99
N GLY A 174 8.46 22.91 -4.78
CA GLY A 174 7.64 22.31 -5.83
C GLY A 174 8.28 21.10 -6.50
N GLU A 175 9.45 20.64 -6.05
CA GLU A 175 10.12 19.44 -6.55
C GLU A 175 9.44 18.18 -6.00
N SER A 176 9.33 17.11 -6.78
CA SER A 176 8.74 15.88 -6.25
C SER A 176 9.72 15.15 -5.35
N LEU A 177 9.22 14.67 -4.22
CA LEU A 177 9.96 13.85 -3.25
C LEU A 177 9.92 12.35 -3.57
N SER A 178 9.22 11.97 -4.64
CA SER A 178 9.19 10.58 -5.11
C SER A 178 10.47 10.20 -5.84
N LEU A 179 11.13 9.14 -5.36
CA LEU A 179 12.29 8.55 -6.05
C LEU A 179 11.92 7.94 -7.42
N CYS A 180 10.63 7.73 -7.68
CA CYS A 180 10.13 7.20 -8.94
C CYS A 180 9.99 8.29 -10.02
N GLN A 181 9.85 9.56 -9.65
CA GLN A 181 9.50 10.65 -10.56
C GLN A 181 10.48 10.79 -11.72
N LYS A 182 11.79 10.57 -11.48
CA LYS A 182 12.84 10.68 -12.51
C LYS A 182 12.55 9.84 -13.75
N CYS A 183 11.81 8.75 -13.61
CA CYS A 183 11.51 7.82 -14.70
C CYS A 183 10.01 7.65 -14.96
N HIS A 184 9.18 7.91 -13.94
CA HIS A 184 7.74 7.69 -13.95
C HIS A 184 6.97 9.01 -13.76
N ASP A 185 7.42 10.06 -14.42
CA ASP A 185 6.85 11.41 -14.32
C ASP A 185 5.36 11.44 -14.69
N THR A 186 4.98 10.72 -15.75
CA THR A 186 3.61 10.65 -16.25
C THR A 186 2.70 9.98 -15.22
N GLN A 187 3.14 8.89 -14.59
CA GLN A 187 2.35 8.23 -13.54
C GLN A 187 2.26 9.10 -12.28
N ILE A 188 3.30 9.88 -11.96
CA ILE A 188 3.26 10.85 -10.87
C ILE A 188 2.25 11.96 -11.15
N ASP A 189 2.23 12.51 -12.36
CA ASP A 189 1.29 13.56 -12.75
C ASP A 189 -0.16 13.06 -12.74
N GLU A 190 -0.40 11.81 -13.15
CA GLU A 190 -1.69 11.15 -12.99
C GLU A 190 -2.08 10.98 -11.52
N TRP A 191 -1.16 10.43 -10.71
CA TRP A 191 -1.38 10.19 -9.28
C TRP A 191 -1.71 11.47 -8.52
N LYS A 192 -1.09 12.61 -8.87
CA LYS A 192 -1.38 13.93 -8.27
C LYS A 192 -2.85 14.36 -8.41
N THR A 193 -3.57 13.80 -9.38
CA THR A 193 -5.01 14.08 -9.59
C THR A 193 -5.92 13.15 -8.79
N SER A 194 -5.37 12.15 -8.10
CA SER A 194 -6.12 11.15 -7.33
C SER A 194 -6.58 11.66 -5.97
N GLY A 195 -7.56 10.97 -5.37
CA GLY A 195 -7.95 11.20 -3.98
C GLY A 195 -6.81 10.96 -2.97
N HIS A 196 -5.90 10.02 -3.26
CA HIS A 196 -4.75 9.71 -2.38
C HIS A 196 -3.75 10.87 -2.29
N ALA A 197 -3.52 11.57 -3.40
CA ALA A 197 -2.65 12.74 -3.43
C ALA A 197 -3.28 13.99 -2.79
N ASN A 198 -4.60 14.05 -2.72
CA ASN A 198 -5.35 15.24 -2.32
C ASN A 198 -6.01 15.12 -0.94
N VAL A 199 -5.63 14.12 -0.14
CA VAL A 199 -6.02 14.05 1.28
C VAL A 199 -5.53 15.33 1.98
N ALA A 200 -6.35 15.89 2.88
CA ALA A 200 -6.10 17.19 3.50
C ALA A 200 -5.83 18.33 2.49
N GLY A 201 -6.36 18.21 1.26
CA GLY A 201 -6.12 19.19 0.19
C GLY A 201 -4.73 19.08 -0.46
N GLY A 202 -4.02 17.98 -0.24
CA GLY A 202 -2.64 17.76 -0.71
C GLY A 202 -1.58 18.40 0.18
N ASP A 203 -1.96 18.94 1.34
CA ASP A 203 -1.05 19.53 2.31
C ASP A 203 -0.56 18.48 3.30
N ILE A 204 0.72 18.13 3.20
CA ILE A 204 1.36 17.09 4.01
C ILE A 204 1.47 17.50 5.49
N ASP A 205 1.61 18.79 5.78
CA ASP A 205 1.67 19.30 7.16
C ASP A 205 0.29 19.19 7.80
N ALA A 206 -0.74 19.65 7.08
CA ALA A 206 -2.13 19.50 7.52
C ALA A 206 -2.51 18.03 7.74
N PHE A 207 -2.09 17.14 6.84
CA PHE A 207 -2.29 15.69 6.98
C PHE A 207 -1.65 15.12 8.25
N ASN A 208 -0.41 15.52 8.57
CA ASN A 208 0.28 15.08 9.76
C ASN A 208 -0.31 15.68 11.05
N GLU A 209 -0.95 16.85 10.99
CA GLU A 209 -1.76 17.42 12.08
C GLU A 209 -3.10 16.66 12.29
N GLU A 210 -3.70 16.14 11.22
CA GLU A 210 -5.06 15.57 11.17
C GLU A 210 -5.19 14.11 11.67
N HIS A 211 -4.34 13.67 12.60
CA HIS A 211 -4.54 12.47 13.47
C HIS A 211 -4.17 11.07 12.94
N TYR A 212 -3.28 10.90 11.97
CA TYR A 212 -2.74 9.57 11.64
C TYR A 212 -1.48 9.20 12.42
N THR A 213 -0.71 10.21 12.86
CA THR A 213 0.56 10.03 13.57
C THR A 213 0.33 9.39 14.95
N GLY A 214 0.78 8.14 15.10
CA GLY A 214 0.76 7.40 16.37
C GLY A 214 -0.54 6.64 16.70
N ARG A 215 -1.50 6.53 15.77
CA ARG A 215 -2.67 5.64 15.92
C ARG A 215 -2.56 4.45 14.98
N SER A 216 -2.00 3.36 15.51
CA SER A 216 -1.72 2.12 14.77
C SER A 216 -2.94 1.43 14.14
N SER A 217 -4.17 1.89 14.43
CA SER A 217 -5.39 1.38 13.82
C SER A 217 -5.79 2.11 12.54
N CYS A 218 -5.17 3.25 12.23
CA CYS A 218 -5.53 4.10 11.08
C CYS A 218 -4.40 4.17 10.04
N ASP A 219 -3.16 4.24 10.50
CA ASP A 219 -1.98 4.40 9.64
C ASP A 219 -1.84 3.31 8.57
N GLY A 220 -2.21 2.06 8.88
CA GLY A 220 -2.18 0.92 7.96
C GLY A 220 -2.95 1.11 6.65
N CYS A 221 -3.92 2.02 6.59
CA CYS A 221 -4.67 2.32 5.36
C CYS A 221 -4.59 3.79 4.94
N HIS A 222 -3.91 4.65 5.70
CA HIS A 222 -3.88 6.10 5.47
C HIS A 222 -2.47 6.65 5.24
N THR A 223 -1.43 5.84 5.47
CA THR A 223 -0.02 6.25 5.30
C THR A 223 0.74 5.20 4.51
N SER A 224 1.77 5.61 3.78
CA SER A 224 2.69 4.67 3.11
C SER A 224 3.38 3.76 4.13
N GLU A 225 3.91 4.37 5.18
CA GLU A 225 4.72 3.72 6.21
C GLU A 225 3.91 2.69 7.00
N GLY A 226 2.69 3.04 7.43
CA GLY A 226 1.79 2.13 8.13
C GLY A 226 1.41 0.92 7.28
N TYR A 227 1.07 1.14 6.00
CA TYR A 227 0.76 0.04 5.09
C TYR A 227 1.97 -0.86 4.83
N ILE A 228 3.15 -0.27 4.59
CA ILE A 228 4.39 -1.01 4.37
C ILE A 228 4.71 -1.85 5.61
N ARG A 229 4.63 -1.28 6.81
CA ARG A 229 4.85 -1.99 8.08
C ARG A 229 3.91 -3.20 8.23
N ASP A 230 2.63 -3.03 7.90
CA ASP A 230 1.63 -4.08 8.07
C ASP A 230 1.81 -5.23 7.06
N ASN A 231 2.54 -5.00 5.96
CA ASN A 231 2.75 -5.95 4.88
C ASN A 231 4.20 -6.45 4.73
N ASP A 232 5.17 -5.85 5.43
CA ASP A 232 6.57 -6.27 5.45
C ASP A 232 7.01 -6.71 6.85
N PRO A 233 7.19 -8.02 7.09
CA PRO A 233 7.67 -8.56 8.35
C PRO A 233 9.00 -7.96 8.83
N ALA A 234 9.87 -7.50 7.92
CA ALA A 234 11.14 -6.89 8.26
C ALA A 234 10.98 -5.50 8.90
N LEU A 235 9.85 -4.84 8.65
CA LEU A 235 9.57 -3.48 9.10
C LEU A 235 8.58 -3.41 10.26
N LEU A 236 8.07 -4.54 10.74
CA LEU A 236 7.11 -4.60 11.87
C LEU A 236 7.58 -3.88 13.14
N THR A 237 8.89 -3.88 13.40
CA THR A 237 9.50 -3.20 14.56
C THR A 237 10.30 -1.96 14.18
N TYR A 238 10.25 -1.57 12.90
CA TYR A 238 10.89 -0.36 12.44
C TYR A 238 10.08 0.84 12.93
N ASP A 239 10.77 1.80 13.54
CA ASP A 239 10.18 3.06 13.97
C ASP A 239 10.34 4.04 12.81
N PHE A 240 9.25 4.26 12.08
CA PHE A 240 9.21 5.31 11.07
C PHE A 240 9.24 6.66 11.76
N ASP A 241 9.82 7.67 11.11
CA ASP A 241 9.84 9.03 11.64
C ASP A 241 8.41 9.53 11.93
N ALA A 242 8.29 10.51 12.82
CA ALA A 242 6.99 11.01 13.25
C ALA A 242 6.17 11.61 12.10
N GLU A 243 6.84 12.10 11.06
CA GLU A 243 6.24 12.59 9.82
C GLU A 243 5.94 11.40 8.90
N GLN A 244 4.71 11.34 8.42
CA GLN A 244 4.18 10.25 7.61
C GLN A 244 3.81 10.76 6.22
N SER A 245 3.87 9.86 5.25
CA SER A 245 3.60 10.17 3.85
C SER A 245 2.16 9.82 3.46
N PHE A 246 1.64 10.50 2.45
CA PHE A 246 0.44 10.04 1.73
C PHE A 246 0.63 8.62 1.18
N ILE A 247 -0.47 7.97 0.83
CA ILE A 247 -0.46 6.74 0.04
C ILE A 247 0.16 7.05 -1.33
N GLY A 248 1.35 6.53 -1.58
CA GLY A 248 2.17 6.82 -2.74
C GLY A 248 2.57 5.57 -3.53
N CYS A 249 3.52 5.75 -4.45
CA CYS A 249 4.07 4.66 -5.26
C CYS A 249 4.56 3.46 -4.41
N PRO A 250 5.38 3.65 -3.36
CA PRO A 250 5.93 2.53 -2.59
C PRO A 250 4.90 1.84 -1.69
N THR A 251 3.73 2.45 -1.49
CA THR A 251 2.62 1.80 -0.77
C THR A 251 2.18 0.56 -1.54
N CYS A 252 1.83 0.74 -2.81
CA CYS A 252 1.32 -0.32 -3.67
C CYS A 252 2.45 -1.14 -4.29
N HIS A 253 3.55 -0.51 -4.69
CA HIS A 253 4.67 -1.17 -5.37
C HIS A 253 5.86 -1.39 -4.43
N ASP A 254 6.40 -2.60 -4.42
CA ASP A 254 7.69 -2.91 -3.80
C ASP A 254 8.80 -2.90 -4.86
N PRO A 255 9.63 -1.84 -4.94
CA PRO A 255 10.68 -1.76 -5.96
C PRO A 255 11.74 -2.87 -5.82
N HIS A 256 11.74 -3.62 -4.70
CA HIS A 256 12.71 -4.67 -4.44
C HIS A 256 12.24 -6.08 -4.79
N VAL A 257 10.95 -6.31 -5.07
CA VAL A 257 10.40 -7.68 -5.15
C VAL A 257 9.71 -7.93 -6.48
N GLY A 258 10.37 -8.72 -7.34
CA GLY A 258 9.78 -9.20 -8.59
C GLY A 258 8.89 -10.43 -8.42
N GLU A 259 8.31 -10.92 -9.51
CA GLU A 259 7.33 -12.02 -9.53
C GLU A 259 7.86 -13.28 -8.84
N THR A 260 9.11 -13.68 -9.15
CA THR A 260 9.72 -14.87 -8.55
C THR A 260 10.05 -14.72 -7.06
N GLY A 261 10.03 -13.48 -6.55
CA GLY A 261 10.16 -13.15 -5.14
C GLY A 261 8.85 -13.09 -4.36
N GLY A 262 7.70 -13.34 -5.01
CA GLY A 262 6.37 -13.22 -4.41
C GLY A 262 5.64 -11.91 -4.75
N GLY A 263 6.22 -11.04 -5.59
CA GLY A 263 5.52 -9.90 -6.20
C GLY A 263 4.61 -10.32 -7.37
N ASN A 264 3.95 -9.37 -8.04
CA ASN A 264 3.09 -9.60 -9.22
C ASN A 264 2.94 -8.34 -10.11
N GLU A 265 2.26 -8.43 -11.27
CA GLU A 265 2.12 -7.45 -12.40
C GLU A 265 1.90 -5.97 -12.00
N SER A 266 2.86 -5.10 -11.74
CA SER A 266 4.31 -5.20 -11.79
C SER A 266 4.87 -4.56 -10.51
N GLN A 267 5.39 -5.43 -9.64
CA GLN A 267 5.87 -5.18 -8.28
C GLN A 267 4.81 -4.86 -7.21
N LEU A 268 3.54 -5.29 -7.31
CA LEU A 268 2.58 -5.04 -6.22
C LEU A 268 2.96 -5.75 -4.91
N ARG A 269 2.89 -5.02 -3.79
CA ARG A 269 3.33 -5.43 -2.45
C ARG A 269 2.43 -6.49 -1.83
N ASN A 270 1.11 -6.36 -1.97
CA ASN A 270 0.17 -7.32 -1.42
C ASN A 270 -1.06 -7.53 -2.31
N VAL A 271 -1.23 -8.77 -2.76
CA VAL A 271 -2.42 -9.26 -3.49
C VAL A 271 -3.05 -10.49 -2.83
N SER A 272 -2.73 -10.72 -1.56
CA SER A 272 -3.27 -11.85 -0.80
C SER A 272 -4.79 -11.78 -0.71
N SER A 273 -5.42 -12.93 -0.47
CA SER A 273 -6.83 -12.97 -0.11
C SER A 273 -7.09 -12.13 1.14
N VAL A 274 -8.30 -11.56 1.20
CA VAL A 274 -8.74 -10.71 2.29
C VAL A 274 -10.04 -11.24 2.86
N GLU A 275 -9.99 -11.79 4.07
CA GLU A 275 -11.20 -12.15 4.81
C GLU A 275 -11.94 -10.89 5.23
N LEU A 276 -13.28 -10.88 5.09
CA LEU A 276 -14.09 -9.76 5.51
C LEU A 276 -14.14 -9.64 7.04
N SER A 277 -14.25 -8.41 7.54
CA SER A 277 -14.37 -8.17 8.99
C SER A 277 -15.72 -8.65 9.52
N TYR A 278 -16.80 -8.42 8.77
CA TYR A 278 -18.18 -8.80 9.12
C TYR A 278 -18.62 -9.99 8.28
N THR A 279 -18.84 -11.14 8.90
CA THR A 279 -19.10 -12.43 8.22
C THR A 279 -20.30 -13.18 8.80
N PHE A 280 -21.15 -12.50 9.59
CA PHE A 280 -22.31 -13.10 10.24
C PHE A 280 -23.15 -13.98 9.28
N PRO A 281 -23.55 -15.21 9.67
CA PRO A 281 -23.45 -15.80 11.01
C PRO A 281 -22.10 -16.47 11.35
N TRP A 282 -21.13 -16.40 10.45
CA TRP A 282 -19.79 -16.96 10.63
C TRP A 282 -18.90 -15.98 11.38
N GLU A 283 -17.85 -16.48 12.01
CA GLU A 283 -16.79 -15.66 12.58
C GLU A 283 -15.56 -15.64 11.65
N PRO A 284 -14.73 -14.58 11.69
CA PRO A 284 -13.43 -14.57 11.03
C PRO A 284 -12.60 -15.82 11.38
N GLY A 285 -12.09 -16.51 10.35
CA GLY A 285 -11.38 -17.78 10.44
C GLY A 285 -12.23 -19.03 10.22
N ASP A 286 -13.55 -18.91 10.12
CA ASP A 286 -14.42 -20.03 9.71
C ASP A 286 -14.26 -20.33 8.21
N GLU A 287 -14.43 -21.60 7.81
CA GLU A 287 -14.28 -22.01 6.39
C GLU A 287 -15.33 -21.34 5.49
N GLU A 288 -16.50 -21.04 6.04
CA GLU A 288 -17.60 -20.36 5.36
C GLU A 288 -17.53 -18.81 5.44
N ALA A 289 -16.53 -18.26 6.14
CA ALA A 289 -16.33 -16.82 6.22
C ALA A 289 -16.01 -16.25 4.84
N ALA A 290 -16.71 -15.17 4.48
CA ALA A 290 -16.56 -14.57 3.16
C ALA A 290 -15.16 -13.95 3.00
N THR A 291 -14.55 -14.23 1.86
CA THR A 291 -13.19 -13.79 1.52
C THR A 291 -13.21 -13.16 0.14
N ILE A 292 -12.50 -12.04 -0.02
CA ILE A 292 -12.21 -11.43 -1.32
C ILE A 292 -10.94 -12.10 -1.86
N GLU A 293 -11.10 -12.91 -2.91
CA GLU A 293 -10.01 -13.67 -3.52
C GLU A 293 -10.21 -13.85 -5.03
N GLY A 294 -9.10 -14.04 -5.75
CA GLY A 294 -9.13 -14.35 -7.19
C GLY A 294 -9.31 -13.15 -8.12
N TYR A 295 -9.06 -11.93 -7.64
CA TYR A 295 -9.24 -10.68 -8.40
C TYR A 295 -7.93 -10.03 -8.89
N GLY A 296 -6.88 -10.83 -9.09
CA GLY A 296 -5.61 -10.38 -9.68
C GLY A 296 -5.02 -9.14 -8.99
N PRO A 297 -4.50 -8.16 -9.75
CA PRO A 297 -3.95 -6.91 -9.22
C PRO A 297 -4.95 -6.08 -8.39
N GLY A 298 -6.27 -6.21 -8.62
CA GLY A 298 -7.31 -5.55 -7.84
C GLY A 298 -7.30 -5.91 -6.35
N GLN A 299 -6.64 -7.01 -5.97
CA GLN A 299 -6.48 -7.41 -4.57
C GLN A 299 -5.69 -6.40 -3.73
N THR A 300 -4.83 -5.58 -4.34
CA THR A 300 -4.11 -4.53 -3.59
C THR A 300 -5.05 -3.45 -3.07
N CYS A 301 -6.14 -3.16 -3.78
CA CYS A 301 -7.08 -2.10 -3.43
C CYS A 301 -7.86 -2.46 -2.16
N VAL A 302 -8.31 -3.71 -2.08
CA VAL A 302 -9.14 -4.21 -0.96
C VAL A 302 -8.33 -4.47 0.31
N GLN A 303 -7.00 -4.27 0.29
CA GLN A 303 -6.23 -4.22 1.53
C GLN A 303 -6.68 -3.04 2.41
N CYS A 304 -7.12 -1.94 1.79
CA CYS A 304 -7.65 -0.75 2.47
C CYS A 304 -9.16 -0.55 2.24
N HIS A 305 -9.65 -0.78 1.02
CA HIS A 305 -11.04 -0.56 0.62
C HIS A 305 -11.97 -1.71 1.02
N LYS A 306 -12.07 -1.91 2.34
CA LYS A 306 -12.94 -2.91 2.98
C LYS A 306 -13.54 -2.39 4.27
N ALA A 307 -14.68 -2.94 4.66
CA ALA A 307 -15.27 -2.69 5.97
C ALA A 307 -14.33 -3.18 7.09
N ARG A 308 -14.28 -2.41 8.18
CA ARG A 308 -13.37 -2.67 9.33
C ARG A 308 -14.10 -2.96 10.63
N ARG A 309 -15.41 -3.18 10.57
CA ARG A 309 -16.23 -3.54 11.74
C ARG A 309 -16.53 -5.03 11.74
N ASN A 310 -16.22 -5.70 12.84
CA ASN A 310 -16.53 -7.12 13.00
C ASN A 310 -17.95 -7.36 13.51
N ASN A 311 -18.37 -8.63 13.57
CA ASN A 311 -19.70 -9.05 14.03
C ASN A 311 -20.12 -8.40 15.36
N ALA A 312 -19.25 -8.45 16.38
CA ALA A 312 -19.53 -7.88 17.69
C ALA A 312 -19.70 -6.36 17.64
N ASN A 313 -18.88 -5.66 16.84
CA ASN A 313 -18.99 -4.23 16.67
C ASN A 313 -20.31 -3.87 15.99
N VAL A 314 -20.63 -4.49 14.84
CA VAL A 314 -21.86 -4.22 14.09
C VAL A 314 -23.09 -4.52 14.95
N ALA A 315 -23.14 -5.69 15.61
CA ALA A 315 -24.24 -6.03 16.51
C ALA A 315 -24.43 -5.00 17.64
N ASN A 316 -23.33 -4.46 18.19
CA ASN A 316 -23.42 -3.41 19.20
C ASN A 316 -23.94 -2.09 18.62
N GLN A 317 -23.48 -1.68 17.42
CA GLN A 317 -24.01 -0.49 16.75
C GLN A 317 -25.53 -0.61 16.54
N ILE A 318 -26.01 -1.77 16.09
CA ILE A 318 -27.45 -2.04 15.91
C ILE A 318 -28.20 -2.04 17.24
N ALA A 319 -27.62 -2.60 18.31
CA ALA A 319 -28.30 -2.70 19.60
C ALA A 319 -28.52 -1.34 20.26
N VAL A 320 -27.50 -0.48 20.29
CA VAL A 320 -27.51 0.73 21.15
C VAL A 320 -27.17 2.04 20.41
N GLY A 321 -26.79 1.96 19.13
CA GLY A 321 -26.24 3.09 18.40
C GLY A 321 -24.74 3.31 18.66
N TYR A 322 -24.11 4.14 17.84
CA TYR A 322 -22.68 4.42 17.89
C TYR A 322 -22.36 5.76 17.21
N GLY A 323 -21.44 6.53 17.76
CA GLY A 323 -21.08 7.87 17.23
C GLY A 323 -20.23 7.86 15.96
N HIS A 324 -20.10 6.70 15.30
CA HIS A 324 -19.46 6.49 13.99
C HIS A 324 -20.17 5.31 13.31
N PHE A 325 -21.49 5.45 13.11
CA PHE A 325 -22.37 4.38 12.68
C PHE A 325 -22.05 3.95 11.23
N GLY A 326 -22.06 2.64 10.96
CA GLY A 326 -21.76 2.07 9.65
C GLY A 326 -20.50 1.19 9.62
N PRO A 327 -20.02 0.82 8.42
CA PRO A 327 -18.98 -0.19 8.20
C PRO A 327 -17.55 0.25 8.53
N HIS A 328 -17.35 1.51 8.97
CA HIS A 328 -16.11 2.25 8.75
C HIS A 328 -15.87 2.42 7.25
N GLY A 329 -15.79 3.66 6.77
CA GLY A 329 -15.95 4.02 5.37
C GLY A 329 -15.08 3.21 4.38
N SER A 330 -15.42 3.30 3.10
CA SER A 330 -14.78 2.56 2.01
C SER A 330 -15.00 1.02 2.00
N PRO A 331 -16.26 0.50 2.12
CA PRO A 331 -16.56 -0.92 1.98
C PRO A 331 -16.67 -1.38 0.50
N GLN A 332 -15.85 -0.84 -0.41
CA GLN A 332 -15.98 -1.16 -1.85
C GLN A 332 -15.74 -2.65 -2.14
N GLY A 333 -14.74 -3.26 -1.51
CA GLY A 333 -14.45 -4.69 -1.67
C GLY A 333 -15.60 -5.58 -1.21
N ASP A 334 -16.14 -5.30 -0.02
CA ASP A 334 -17.31 -5.98 0.54
C ASP A 334 -18.53 -5.89 -0.39
N MET A 335 -18.85 -4.66 -0.85
CA MET A 335 -19.93 -4.44 -1.81
C MET A 335 -19.71 -5.21 -3.10
N PHE A 336 -18.49 -5.14 -3.66
CA PHE A 336 -18.11 -5.82 -4.90
C PHE A 336 -18.41 -7.32 -4.82
N ILE A 337 -18.01 -8.01 -3.74
CA ILE A 337 -18.30 -9.45 -3.58
C ILE A 337 -19.72 -9.74 -3.07
N GLY A 338 -20.52 -8.72 -2.76
CA GLY A 338 -21.90 -8.85 -2.31
C GLY A 338 -22.02 -9.46 -0.91
N ASN A 339 -21.14 -9.04 0.00
CA ASN A 339 -21.10 -9.51 1.38
C ASN A 339 -20.61 -8.39 2.32
N GLY A 340 -20.50 -8.62 3.63
CA GLY A 340 -19.92 -7.66 4.59
C GLY A 340 -20.85 -6.58 5.14
N SER A 341 -22.11 -6.54 4.70
CA SER A 341 -23.13 -5.64 5.25
C SER A 341 -24.06 -6.34 6.23
N TYR A 342 -24.71 -5.57 7.13
CA TYR A 342 -25.78 -6.10 7.97
C TYR A 342 -27.00 -6.49 7.11
N GLU A 343 -27.22 -7.80 7.01
CA GLU A 343 -28.37 -8.38 6.31
C GLU A 343 -29.56 -8.53 7.28
N ILE A 344 -30.66 -7.82 7.01
CA ILE A 344 -31.86 -7.84 7.87
C ILE A 344 -32.39 -9.28 8.01
N PRO A 345 -32.54 -9.82 9.25
CA PRO A 345 -33.02 -11.18 9.45
C PRO A 345 -34.39 -11.43 8.82
N GLY A 346 -34.52 -12.55 8.09
CA GLY A 346 -35.77 -12.97 7.43
C GLY A 346 -35.85 -12.63 5.94
N TYR A 347 -34.92 -11.84 5.43
CA TYR A 347 -34.74 -11.63 3.99
C TYR A 347 -33.64 -12.56 3.44
N ASP A 348 -33.74 -12.91 2.15
CA ASP A 348 -32.75 -13.73 1.45
C ASP A 348 -31.90 -12.87 0.53
N TYR A 349 -30.58 -12.87 0.75
CA TYR A 349 -29.60 -12.14 -0.04
C TYR A 349 -28.75 -13.05 -0.93
N SER A 350 -28.91 -14.37 -0.83
CA SER A 350 -28.05 -15.35 -1.48
C SER A 350 -28.02 -15.21 -3.01
N GLY A 351 -29.17 -14.92 -3.63
CA GLY A 351 -29.29 -14.66 -5.06
C GLY A 351 -28.77 -13.29 -5.52
N ALA A 352 -28.46 -12.39 -4.58
CA ALA A 352 -28.02 -11.02 -4.85
C ALA A 352 -26.50 -10.84 -4.74
N ARG A 353 -25.77 -11.82 -4.20
CA ARG A 353 -24.31 -11.72 -3.98
C ARG A 353 -23.53 -11.64 -5.29
N THR A 354 -23.99 -12.32 -6.33
CA THR A 354 -23.30 -12.35 -7.64
C THR A 354 -23.76 -11.22 -8.54
N SER A 355 -22.81 -10.57 -9.22
CA SER A 355 -23.04 -9.62 -10.31
C SER A 355 -22.15 -9.97 -11.50
N THR A 356 -22.42 -9.40 -12.68
CA THR A 356 -21.49 -9.56 -13.80
C THR A 356 -20.11 -8.99 -13.48
N HIS A 357 -20.04 -7.91 -12.70
CA HIS A 357 -18.77 -7.29 -12.34
C HIS A 357 -17.91 -8.21 -11.48
N ASN A 358 -18.47 -8.90 -10.47
CA ASN A 358 -17.67 -9.77 -9.60
C ASN A 358 -17.46 -11.20 -10.12
N MET A 359 -18.18 -11.60 -11.18
CA MET A 359 -18.06 -12.93 -11.79
C MET A 359 -17.26 -12.94 -13.09
N ALA A 360 -17.26 -11.84 -13.86
CA ALA A 360 -16.64 -11.80 -15.18
C ALA A 360 -15.33 -10.98 -15.22
N VAL A 361 -15.09 -10.11 -14.23
CA VAL A 361 -13.90 -9.26 -14.17
C VAL A 361 -12.83 -9.91 -13.28
N THR A 362 -11.79 -10.46 -13.89
CA THR A 362 -10.76 -11.24 -13.19
C THR A 362 -9.69 -10.39 -12.52
N ASP A 363 -9.43 -9.18 -13.00
CA ASP A 363 -8.46 -8.26 -12.37
C ASP A 363 -9.14 -7.27 -11.39
N GLY A 364 -10.44 -7.49 -11.13
CA GLY A 364 -11.24 -6.72 -10.20
C GLY A 364 -11.20 -5.22 -10.46
N CYS A 365 -10.74 -4.47 -9.45
CA CYS A 365 -10.79 -3.01 -9.41
C CYS A 365 -10.03 -2.35 -10.58
N VAL A 366 -8.84 -2.87 -10.92
CA VAL A 366 -7.95 -2.23 -11.90
C VAL A 366 -8.52 -2.24 -13.31
N THR A 367 -9.43 -3.16 -13.63
CA THR A 367 -10.10 -3.21 -14.95
C THR A 367 -10.86 -1.92 -15.26
N CYS A 368 -11.45 -1.28 -14.25
CA CYS A 368 -12.18 -0.03 -14.42
C CYS A 368 -11.35 1.17 -13.99
N HIS A 369 -10.72 1.09 -12.82
CA HIS A 369 -10.08 2.23 -12.15
C HIS A 369 -8.65 2.52 -12.61
N MET A 370 -8.00 1.56 -13.28
CA MET A 370 -6.65 1.70 -13.82
C MET A 370 -6.62 1.18 -15.25
N ALA A 371 -7.62 1.57 -16.04
CA ALA A 371 -7.74 1.13 -17.42
C ALA A 371 -6.53 1.59 -18.25
N PHE A 372 -6.07 0.73 -19.15
CA PHE A 372 -5.04 1.06 -20.12
C PHE A 372 -5.51 2.18 -21.05
N SER A 373 -4.67 3.19 -21.26
CA SER A 373 -4.99 4.35 -22.09
C SER A 373 -3.87 4.64 -23.09
N GLU A 374 -4.17 4.51 -24.38
CA GLU A 374 -3.29 4.94 -25.48
C GLU A 374 -3.07 6.46 -25.45
N ASP A 375 -4.13 7.21 -25.14
CA ASP A 375 -4.09 8.68 -25.04
C ASP A 375 -3.25 9.15 -23.82
N ALA A 376 -3.06 8.28 -22.82
CA ALA A 376 -2.19 8.53 -21.68
C ALA A 376 -0.75 8.05 -21.92
N GLY A 377 -0.38 7.64 -23.14
CA GLY A 377 0.98 7.18 -23.45
C GLY A 377 1.16 5.67 -23.45
N GLY A 378 0.07 4.90 -23.46
CA GLY A 378 0.10 3.44 -23.61
C GLY A 378 0.45 2.71 -22.32
N HIS A 379 -0.10 3.16 -21.18
CA HIS A 379 0.00 2.49 -19.88
C HIS A 379 -1.32 2.59 -19.07
N VAL A 380 -1.34 1.99 -17.87
CA VAL A 380 -2.48 2.04 -16.95
C VAL A 380 -2.53 3.35 -16.17
N VAL A 381 -3.68 4.03 -16.14
CA VAL A 381 -3.78 5.37 -15.54
C VAL A 381 -3.77 5.32 -14.00
N HIS A 382 -2.94 6.14 -13.36
CA HIS A 382 -2.74 6.17 -11.90
C HIS A 382 -3.54 7.24 -11.14
N ASN A 383 -4.61 7.79 -11.72
CA ASN A 383 -5.55 8.66 -10.98
C ASN A 383 -6.63 7.88 -10.20
N PHE A 384 -6.70 6.56 -10.42
CA PHE A 384 -7.63 5.59 -9.81
C PHE A 384 -9.13 5.89 -10.03
N MET A 385 -9.43 6.76 -10.99
CA MET A 385 -10.81 7.08 -11.38
C MET A 385 -11.22 6.23 -12.57
N PRO A 386 -12.43 5.64 -12.56
CA PRO A 386 -12.86 4.83 -13.68
C PRO A 386 -13.11 5.70 -14.92
N THR A 387 -12.72 5.21 -16.08
CA THR A 387 -13.00 5.87 -17.37
C THR A 387 -14.22 5.25 -18.05
N PHE A 388 -14.93 6.04 -18.85
CA PHE A 388 -16.07 5.52 -19.62
C PHE A 388 -15.66 4.48 -20.67
N ASP A 389 -14.43 4.59 -21.17
CA ASP A 389 -13.87 3.65 -22.12
C ASP A 389 -13.73 2.26 -21.50
N ALA A 390 -13.40 2.18 -20.20
CA ALA A 390 -13.37 0.91 -19.48
C ALA A 390 -14.74 0.22 -19.45
N CYS A 391 -15.83 0.99 -19.43
CA CYS A 391 -17.19 0.43 -19.44
C CYS A 391 -17.63 -0.06 -20.83
N GLN A 392 -17.14 0.55 -21.91
CA GLN A 392 -17.66 0.31 -23.26
C GLN A 392 -17.49 -1.13 -23.73
N GLY A 393 -16.49 -1.86 -23.21
CA GLY A 393 -16.25 -3.26 -23.56
C GLY A 393 -17.45 -4.17 -23.26
N CYS A 394 -18.25 -3.83 -22.24
CA CYS A 394 -19.44 -4.59 -21.84
C CYS A 394 -20.74 -3.78 -21.97
N HIS A 395 -20.67 -2.46 -21.77
CA HIS A 395 -21.81 -1.55 -21.76
C HIS A 395 -21.78 -0.60 -22.96
N ALA A 396 -22.06 -1.14 -24.15
CA ALA A 396 -22.03 -0.36 -25.39
C ALA A 396 -22.98 0.85 -25.34
N GLY A 397 -22.43 2.05 -25.49
CA GLY A 397 -23.18 3.30 -25.51
C GLY A 397 -23.53 3.85 -24.11
N LEU A 398 -22.96 3.29 -23.05
CA LEU A 398 -23.04 3.90 -21.73
C LEU A 398 -22.24 5.20 -21.72
N ASP A 399 -22.85 6.29 -21.32
CA ASP A 399 -22.19 7.57 -21.10
C ASP A 399 -22.43 8.05 -19.66
N GLN A 400 -21.90 9.23 -19.33
CA GLN A 400 -22.08 9.87 -18.03
C GLN A 400 -23.56 9.97 -17.65
N ALA A 401 -24.42 10.43 -18.56
CA ALA A 401 -25.85 10.60 -18.28
C ALA A 401 -26.54 9.25 -18.03
N GLY A 402 -26.12 8.19 -18.74
CA GLY A 402 -26.59 6.83 -18.52
C GLY A 402 -26.20 6.28 -17.15
N LEU A 403 -24.94 6.47 -16.73
CA LEU A 403 -24.47 6.05 -15.41
C LEU A 403 -25.18 6.84 -14.29
N GLU A 404 -25.28 8.15 -14.42
CA GLU A 404 -26.01 9.01 -13.48
C GLU A 404 -27.48 8.61 -13.36
N ALA A 405 -28.13 8.27 -14.48
CA ALA A 405 -29.52 7.81 -14.46
C ALA A 405 -29.68 6.47 -13.71
N ILE A 406 -28.70 5.57 -13.82
CA ILE A 406 -28.69 4.31 -13.06
C ILE A 406 -28.48 4.60 -11.57
N GLN A 407 -27.45 5.38 -11.21
CA GLN A 407 -27.13 5.73 -9.82
C GLN A 407 -28.26 6.51 -9.13
N ALA A 408 -28.99 7.35 -9.87
CA ALA A 408 -30.16 8.06 -9.38
C ALA A 408 -31.26 7.12 -8.87
N THR A 409 -31.36 5.89 -9.40
CA THR A 409 -32.32 4.90 -8.90
C THR A 409 -32.00 4.41 -7.50
N TYR A 410 -30.70 4.28 -7.16
CA TYR A 410 -30.25 3.91 -5.82
C TYR A 410 -30.39 5.10 -4.86
N LYS A 411 -30.01 6.32 -5.31
CA LYS A 411 -30.22 7.53 -4.52
C LYS A 411 -31.70 7.75 -4.17
N ALA A 412 -32.61 7.49 -5.10
CA ALA A 412 -34.05 7.58 -4.83
C ALA A 412 -34.52 6.59 -3.75
N LYS A 413 -33.93 5.39 -3.69
CA LYS A 413 -34.22 4.40 -2.63
C LYS A 413 -33.66 4.84 -1.27
N LEU A 414 -32.43 5.37 -1.25
CA LEU A 414 -31.85 5.98 -0.05
C LEU A 414 -32.73 7.12 0.47
N ASP A 415 -33.19 8.01 -0.42
CA ASP A 415 -34.08 9.11 -0.06
C ASP A 415 -35.43 8.60 0.47
N GLN A 416 -35.97 7.52 -0.11
CA GLN A 416 -37.18 6.88 0.42
C GLN A 416 -36.98 6.32 1.83
N ILE A 417 -35.85 5.68 2.12
CA ILE A 417 -35.50 5.20 3.47
C ILE A 417 -35.43 6.38 4.44
N ALA A 418 -34.76 7.46 4.06
CA ALA A 418 -34.66 8.67 4.87
C ALA A 418 -36.04 9.29 5.17
N VAL A 419 -36.93 9.34 4.18
CA VAL A 419 -38.31 9.81 4.36
C VAL A 419 -39.09 8.91 5.32
N LEU A 420 -38.96 7.58 5.22
CA LEU A 420 -39.56 6.64 6.18
C LEU A 420 -39.02 6.83 7.60
N MET A 421 -37.77 7.28 7.72
CA MET A 421 -37.11 7.66 8.98
C MET A 421 -37.50 9.06 9.50
N GLY A 422 -38.26 9.84 8.72
CA GLY A 422 -38.72 11.18 9.10
C GLY A 422 -37.81 12.34 8.66
N TYR A 423 -36.85 12.08 7.77
CA TYR A 423 -35.95 13.08 7.19
C TYR A 423 -36.44 13.56 5.81
N ALA A 424 -35.87 14.63 5.29
CA ALA A 424 -36.25 15.17 3.97
C ALA A 424 -35.71 14.29 2.83
N ASP A 425 -34.47 13.86 2.95
CA ASP A 425 -33.71 13.06 2.00
C ASP A 425 -32.53 12.38 2.71
N TRP A 426 -31.81 11.51 2.00
CA TRP A 426 -30.67 10.78 2.54
C TRP A 426 -29.54 11.69 2.99
N ASP A 427 -29.24 12.74 2.23
CA ASP A 427 -28.11 13.63 2.54
C ASP A 427 -28.36 14.36 3.88
N THR A 428 -29.62 14.73 4.16
CA THR A 428 -30.02 15.29 5.46
C THR A 428 -29.88 14.27 6.60
N LEU A 429 -30.28 13.01 6.38
CA LEU A 429 -30.12 11.94 7.38
C LEU A 429 -28.64 11.64 7.65
N TYR A 430 -27.83 11.54 6.59
CA TYR A 430 -26.41 11.23 6.68
C TYR A 430 -25.64 12.26 7.51
N LEU A 431 -25.96 13.56 7.36
CA LEU A 431 -25.35 14.63 8.15
C LEU A 431 -25.60 14.53 9.66
N THR A 432 -26.64 13.82 10.09
CA THR A 432 -26.96 13.62 11.51
C THR A 432 -26.85 12.17 11.94
N LEU A 433 -26.36 11.29 11.07
CA LEU A 433 -26.33 9.83 11.29
C LEU A 433 -25.67 9.48 12.62
N ASP A 434 -24.47 10.03 12.88
CA ASP A 434 -23.70 9.77 14.09
C ASP A 434 -24.34 10.35 15.36
N ASP A 435 -25.14 11.40 15.22
CA ASP A 435 -25.79 12.12 16.32
C ASP A 435 -27.20 11.62 16.63
N ASP A 436 -27.91 11.04 15.65
CA ASP A 436 -29.31 10.66 15.82
C ASP A 436 -29.49 9.16 16.03
N ASN A 437 -28.56 8.32 15.57
CA ASN A 437 -28.80 6.87 15.48
C ASN A 437 -29.11 6.19 16.83
N PHE A 438 -28.61 6.72 17.96
CA PHE A 438 -28.92 6.19 19.29
C PHE A 438 -30.36 6.47 19.74
N LEU A 439 -31.05 7.42 19.10
CA LEU A 439 -32.47 7.73 19.34
C LEU A 439 -33.42 6.81 18.58
N TRP A 440 -32.93 6.15 17.53
CA TRP A 440 -33.74 5.28 16.69
C TRP A 440 -34.12 3.97 17.40
N ALA A 441 -35.18 3.32 16.94
CA ALA A 441 -35.46 1.94 17.33
C ALA A 441 -34.39 1.00 16.76
N VAL A 442 -34.22 -0.18 17.35
CA VAL A 442 -33.28 -1.20 16.84
C VAL A 442 -33.58 -1.52 15.38
N CYS A 443 -34.85 -1.75 15.04
CA CYS A 443 -35.26 -2.08 13.68
C CYS A 443 -34.97 -0.97 12.65
N GLN A 444 -34.93 0.29 13.09
CA GLN A 444 -34.54 1.40 12.23
C GLN A 444 -33.04 1.40 11.96
N ARG A 445 -32.22 1.13 12.98
CA ARG A 445 -30.76 0.95 12.79
C ARG A 445 -30.45 -0.24 11.88
N GLU A 446 -31.18 -1.35 12.00
CA GLU A 446 -31.04 -2.51 11.10
C GLU A 446 -31.23 -2.13 9.63
N ALA A 447 -32.28 -1.37 9.33
CA ALA A 447 -32.56 -0.89 7.98
C ALA A 447 -31.52 0.13 7.48
N VAL A 448 -31.15 1.09 8.33
CA VAL A 448 -30.22 2.17 7.95
C VAL A 448 -28.79 1.66 7.76
N TYR A 449 -28.36 0.61 8.47
CA TYR A 449 -27.00 0.08 8.32
C TYR A 449 -26.73 -0.41 6.89
N GLY A 450 -27.67 -1.17 6.30
CA GLY A 450 -27.55 -1.63 4.91
C GLY A 450 -27.55 -0.48 3.91
N ALA A 451 -28.33 0.57 4.16
CA ALA A 451 -28.38 1.77 3.34
C ALA A 451 -27.08 2.59 3.44
N GLU A 452 -26.55 2.75 4.65
CA GLU A 452 -25.26 3.40 4.89
C GLU A 452 -24.12 2.65 4.22
N PHE A 453 -24.14 1.31 4.26
CA PHE A 453 -23.15 0.50 3.54
C PHE A 453 -23.15 0.78 2.02
N VAL A 454 -24.33 0.89 1.40
CA VAL A 454 -24.47 1.23 -0.04
C VAL A 454 -24.04 2.67 -0.34
N TYR A 455 -24.29 3.60 0.58
CA TYR A 455 -23.85 4.97 0.41
C TYR A 455 -22.32 5.10 0.57
N ALA A 456 -21.77 4.48 1.61
CA ALA A 456 -20.35 4.51 1.95
C ALA A 456 -19.46 3.80 0.93
N SER A 457 -19.98 2.86 0.13
CA SER A 457 -19.23 2.28 -0.98
C SER A 457 -18.92 3.31 -2.08
N GLY A 458 -19.64 4.44 -2.13
CA GLY A 458 -19.29 5.61 -2.93
C GLY A 458 -19.61 5.49 -4.43
N ASP A 459 -20.13 4.34 -4.86
CA ASP A 459 -20.40 4.00 -6.25
C ASP A 459 -21.91 3.89 -6.56
N LEU A 460 -22.76 4.02 -5.53
CA LEU A 460 -24.22 3.90 -5.61
C LEU A 460 -24.66 2.62 -6.36
N GLY A 461 -24.03 1.49 -6.03
CA GLY A 461 -24.42 0.17 -6.52
C GLY A 461 -23.79 -0.27 -7.86
N ALA A 462 -22.81 0.46 -8.39
CA ALA A 462 -22.07 0.03 -9.58
C ALA A 462 -21.25 -1.25 -9.35
N HIS A 463 -20.55 -1.40 -8.22
CA HIS A 463 -19.73 -2.56 -7.87
C HIS A 463 -20.57 -3.85 -7.81
N ASN A 464 -21.76 -3.78 -7.19
CA ASN A 464 -22.70 -4.89 -7.15
C ASN A 464 -24.17 -4.42 -7.15
N PRO A 465 -24.77 -4.24 -8.33
CA PRO A 465 -26.12 -3.70 -8.44
C PRO A 465 -27.17 -4.62 -7.83
N ASN A 466 -26.94 -5.94 -7.83
CA ASN A 466 -27.88 -6.90 -7.27
C ASN A 466 -27.89 -6.80 -5.74
N TYR A 467 -26.72 -6.79 -5.11
CA TYR A 467 -26.61 -6.71 -3.65
C TYR A 467 -27.07 -5.35 -3.12
N ALA A 468 -26.68 -4.25 -3.78
CA ALA A 468 -27.14 -2.91 -3.42
C ALA A 468 -28.67 -2.80 -3.48
N ASN A 469 -29.32 -3.32 -4.53
CA ASN A 469 -30.78 -3.35 -4.61
C ASN A 469 -31.40 -4.19 -3.50
N ALA A 470 -30.86 -5.38 -3.22
CA ALA A 470 -31.37 -6.23 -2.15
C ALA A 470 -31.31 -5.54 -0.79
N LEU A 471 -30.20 -4.87 -0.45
CA LEU A 471 -30.07 -4.10 0.79
C LEU A 471 -31.11 -2.99 0.90
N LEU A 472 -31.25 -2.17 -0.16
CA LEU A 472 -32.15 -1.01 -0.14
C LEU A 472 -33.63 -1.41 -0.19
N ASP A 473 -34.00 -2.36 -1.04
CA ASP A 473 -35.38 -2.81 -1.18
C ASP A 473 -35.87 -3.51 0.09
N ASN A 474 -35.04 -4.36 0.69
CA ASN A 474 -35.37 -5.01 1.95
C ASN A 474 -35.47 -4.00 3.10
N ALA A 475 -34.60 -2.98 3.15
CA ALA A 475 -34.70 -1.90 4.13
C ALA A 475 -36.01 -1.10 4.01
N ILE A 476 -36.42 -0.75 2.77
CA ILE A 476 -37.69 -0.07 2.50
C ILE A 476 -38.88 -0.94 2.94
N ASP A 477 -38.90 -2.21 2.52
CA ASP A 477 -39.96 -3.15 2.90
C ASP A 477 -40.02 -3.32 4.43
N TYR A 478 -38.87 -3.47 5.08
CA TYR A 478 -38.76 -3.65 6.51
C TYR A 478 -39.29 -2.46 7.29
N LEU A 479 -38.90 -1.23 6.91
CA LEU A 479 -39.40 0.02 7.51
C LEU A 479 -40.90 0.23 7.27
N THR A 480 -41.42 -0.23 6.13
CA THR A 480 -42.84 -0.05 5.79
C THR A 480 -43.74 -1.05 6.51
N ASN A 481 -43.31 -2.31 6.59
CA ASN A 481 -44.19 -3.43 6.92
C ASN A 481 -43.89 -4.10 8.27
N THR A 482 -42.67 -3.96 8.79
CA THR A 482 -42.23 -4.67 10.01
C THR A 482 -41.83 -3.71 11.13
N CYS A 483 -40.96 -2.74 10.83
CA CYS A 483 -40.52 -1.70 11.76
C CYS A 483 -41.53 -0.53 11.79
N VAL A 484 -42.79 -0.86 12.08
CA VAL A 484 -43.87 0.14 12.19
C VAL A 484 -43.82 0.77 13.60
N PRO A 485 -43.97 2.11 13.72
CA PRO A 485 -43.99 2.81 15.00
C PRO A 485 -45.00 2.31 16.04
#